data_AF-A0A3C0YW04-F1
#
_entry.id   AF-A0A3C0YW04-F1
#
_cell.length_a   1.000
_cell.length_b   1.000
_cell.length_c   1.000
_cell.angle_alpha   90.00
_cell.angle_beta   90.00
_cell.angle_gamma   90.00
#
_symmetry.space_group_name_H-M   'P 1'
#
loop_
_entity.id
_entity.type
_entity.pdbx_description
1 polymer ?
#
loop_
_entity_poly.entity_id
_entity_poly.type
_entity_poly.pdbx_seq_one_letter_code
_entity_poly.pdbx_strand_id
1 'polypeptide(L)'
;VVGLDPGFAGPAALNRAFVAASDDRNELADDVLGHVANEHGLWRCHDLYECTAVCPKGISPTLAIQRLKRRVTTHKLKRAFRIGR
;
A
#
# COMPACT_ATOMS: atom_id res chain seq x y z
N VAL A 1 3.17 3.14 -16.33
CA VAL A 1 3.38 3.77 -15.00
C VAL A 1 4.29 2.89 -14.15
N VAL A 2 5.59 3.12 -14.27
CA VAL A 2 6.67 2.56 -13.44
C VAL A 2 7.72 3.66 -13.33
N GLY A 3 8.25 3.87 -12.12
CA GLY A 3 9.01 5.06 -11.75
C GLY A 3 10.53 4.88 -11.87
N LEU A 4 11.25 5.79 -11.21
CA LEU A 4 12.72 5.90 -11.16
C LEU A 4 13.44 4.71 -10.49
N ASP A 5 12.71 3.88 -9.75
CA ASP A 5 13.24 2.75 -8.99
C ASP A 5 12.79 1.43 -9.63
N PRO A 6 13.72 0.61 -10.16
CA PRO A 6 13.42 -0.70 -10.71
C PRO A 6 12.81 -1.68 -9.70
N GLY A 7 13.07 -1.48 -8.40
CA GLY A 7 12.52 -2.30 -7.32
C GLY A 7 11.07 -1.96 -6.97
N PHE A 8 10.50 -0.91 -7.56
CA PHE A 8 9.14 -0.50 -7.25
C PHE A 8 8.10 -1.52 -7.69
N ALA A 9 7.43 -2.14 -6.71
CA ALA A 9 6.37 -3.13 -6.94
C ALA A 9 5.24 -2.64 -7.87
N GLY A 10 5.04 -1.32 -7.93
CA GLY A 10 4.12 -0.69 -8.86
C GLY A 10 2.71 -0.52 -8.31
N PRO A 11 1.90 0.33 -8.98
CA PRO A 11 0.59 0.72 -8.47
C PRO A 11 -0.41 -0.45 -8.45
N ALA A 12 -0.35 -1.37 -9.42
CA ALA A 12 -1.25 -2.50 -9.48
C ALA A 12 -1.02 -3.49 -8.33
N ALA A 13 0.25 -3.82 -8.04
CA ALA A 13 0.63 -4.70 -6.94
C ALA A 13 0.25 -4.09 -5.59
N LEU A 14 0.53 -2.79 -5.38
CA LEU A 14 0.16 -2.11 -4.15
C LEU A 14 -1.36 -1.97 -3.98
N ASN A 15 -2.12 -1.79 -5.07
CA ASN A 15 -3.57 -1.85 -5.02
C ASN A 15 -4.08 -3.23 -4.58
N ARG A 16 -3.47 -4.31 -5.09
CA ARG A 16 -3.81 -5.67 -4.65
C ARG A 16 -3.47 -5.90 -3.18
N ALA A 17 -2.33 -5.39 -2.72
CA ALA A 17 -1.93 -5.45 -1.32
C ALA A 17 -2.90 -4.66 -0.42
N PHE A 18 -3.41 -3.51 -0.88
CA PHE A 18 -4.45 -2.78 -0.15
C PHE A 18 -5.74 -3.60 -0.01
N VAL A 19 -6.18 -4.27 -1.08
CA VAL A 19 -7.35 -5.16 -1.02
C VAL A 19 -7.09 -6.31 -0.05
N ALA A 20 -5.94 -6.98 -0.15
CA ALA A 20 -5.58 -8.09 0.73
C ALA A 20 -5.51 -7.66 2.20
N ALA A 21 -4.93 -6.50 2.49
CA ALA A 21 -4.87 -5.97 3.86
C ALA A 21 -6.25 -5.51 4.37
N SER A 22 -7.18 -5.16 3.47
CA SER A 22 -8.52 -4.65 3.83
C SER A 22 -9.62 -5.69 3.84
N ASP A 23 -9.31 -6.90 3.41
CA ASP A 23 -10.19 -8.05 3.53
C ASP A 23 -10.16 -8.56 4.97
N ASP A 24 -11.30 -8.52 5.65
CA ASP A 24 -11.48 -8.99 7.02
C ASP A 24 -11.35 -10.51 7.15
N ARG A 25 -11.52 -11.24 6.05
CA ARG A 25 -11.32 -12.68 5.96
C ARG A 25 -9.85 -13.06 5.86
N ASN A 26 -8.95 -12.11 5.61
CA ASN A 26 -7.54 -12.38 5.44
C ASN A 26 -6.80 -12.34 6.78
N GLU A 27 -6.48 -13.52 7.31
CA GLU A 27 -5.71 -13.70 8.55
C GLU A 27 -4.27 -13.16 8.46
N LEU A 28 -3.73 -12.98 7.24
CA LEU A 28 -2.37 -12.50 6.99
C LEU A 28 -2.31 -10.99 6.68
N ALA A 29 -3.33 -10.22 7.05
CA ALA A 29 -3.39 -8.79 6.75
C ALA A 29 -2.18 -7.99 7.29
N ASP A 30 -1.72 -8.29 8.51
CA ASP A 30 -0.57 -7.62 9.12
C ASP A 30 0.76 -7.98 8.44
N ASP A 31 0.90 -9.22 7.97
CA ASP A 31 2.07 -9.66 7.22
C ASP A 31 2.16 -8.93 5.87
N VAL A 32 1.02 -8.74 5.19
CA VAL A 32 0.95 -7.93 3.96
C VAL A 32 1.44 -6.51 4.22
N LEU A 33 1.02 -5.87 5.32
CA LEU A 33 1.49 -4.54 5.70
C LEU A 33 3.01 -4.51 5.93
N GLY A 34 3.57 -5.56 6.53
CA GLY A 34 5.02 -5.73 6.69
C GLY A 34 5.76 -5.82 5.36
N HIS A 35 5.26 -6.65 4.44
CA HIS A 35 5.88 -6.89 3.14
C HIS A 35 5.92 -5.65 2.25
N VAL A 36 4.85 -4.84 2.24
CA VAL A 36 4.83 -3.63 1.40
C VAL A 36 5.61 -2.47 2.01
N ALA A 37 5.87 -2.49 3.31
CA ALA A 37 6.51 -1.39 4.04
C ALA A 37 8.06 -1.40 3.95
N ASN A 38 8.60 -1.86 2.82
CA ASN A 38 10.03 -1.89 2.53
C ASN A 38 10.49 -0.66 1.73
N GLU A 39 11.81 -0.50 1.55
CA GLU A 39 12.43 0.67 0.91
C GLU A 39 12.01 0.87 -0.56
N HIS A 40 11.81 -0.23 -1.29
CA HIS A 40 11.41 -0.25 -2.70
C HIS A 40 9.89 -0.35 -2.88
N GLY A 41 9.12 -0.55 -1.82
CA GLY A 41 7.70 -0.86 -1.88
C GLY A 41 6.82 0.38 -1.83
N LEU A 42 5.96 0.40 -0.82
CA LEU A 42 4.90 1.38 -0.61
C LEU A 42 5.37 2.84 -0.65
N TRP A 43 6.58 3.09 -0.13
CA TRP A 43 7.12 4.44 0.05
C TRP A 43 7.66 5.07 -1.22
N ARG A 44 7.87 4.28 -2.29
CA ARG A 44 8.33 4.78 -3.59
C ARG A 44 7.22 5.43 -4.43
N CYS A 45 5.97 5.36 -3.97
CA CYS A 45 4.88 6.09 -4.61
C CYS A 45 4.91 7.58 -4.20
N HIS A 46 5.21 8.46 -5.16
CA HIS A 46 5.27 9.92 -4.96
C HIS A 46 4.00 10.66 -5.41
N ASP A 47 2.87 9.97 -5.49
CA ASP A 47 1.56 10.60 -5.71
C ASP A 47 1.46 11.45 -6.99
N LEU A 48 2.00 10.91 -8.09
CA LEU A 48 1.93 11.53 -9.42
C LEU A 48 0.57 11.32 -10.13
N TYR A 49 -0.33 10.53 -9.56
CA TYR A 49 -1.70 10.24 -10.06
C TYR A 49 -1.84 9.60 -11.46
N GLU A 50 -0.76 9.44 -12.23
CA GLU A 50 -0.79 8.82 -13.57
C GLU A 50 -1.47 7.43 -13.59
N CYS A 51 -1.22 6.61 -12.56
CA CYS A 51 -1.85 5.29 -12.48
C CYS A 51 -3.37 5.32 -12.32
N THR A 52 -3.92 6.38 -11.72
CA THR A 52 -5.37 6.59 -11.66
C THR A 52 -5.89 7.10 -13.01
N ALA A 53 -5.19 8.05 -13.64
CA ALA A 53 -5.60 8.64 -14.91
C ALA A 53 -5.69 7.60 -16.04
N VAL A 54 -4.74 6.67 -16.11
CA VAL A 54 -4.69 5.66 -17.20
C VAL A 54 -5.41 4.35 -16.88
N CYS A 55 -6.05 4.21 -15.71
CA CYS A 55 -6.60 2.92 -15.31
C CYS A 55 -7.82 2.55 -16.19
N PRO A 56 -7.76 1.46 -16.97
CA PRO A 56 -8.87 1.08 -17.86
C PRO A 56 -10.11 0.58 -17.11
N LYS A 57 -9.98 0.34 -15.79
CA LYS A 57 -11.07 -0.09 -14.92
C LYS A 57 -11.71 1.05 -14.13
N GLY A 58 -11.23 2.30 -14.28
CA GLY A 58 -11.77 3.45 -13.57
C GLY A 58 -11.60 3.39 -12.05
N ILE A 59 -10.72 2.52 -11.54
CA ILE A 59 -10.36 2.49 -10.12
C ILE A 59 -9.25 3.49 -9.84
N SER A 60 -9.07 3.89 -8.58
CA SER A 60 -7.94 4.74 -8.17
C SER A 60 -6.90 3.92 -7.40
N PRO A 61 -5.84 3.42 -8.06
CA PRO A 61 -4.69 2.84 -7.37
C PRO A 61 -4.04 3.84 -6.42
N THR A 62 -4.01 5.13 -6.77
CA THR A 62 -3.41 6.16 -5.92
C THR A 62 -4.14 6.24 -4.56
N LEU A 63 -5.47 6.26 -4.57
CA LEU A 63 -6.24 6.27 -3.32
C LEU A 63 -6.02 5.01 -2.48
N ALA A 64 -5.96 3.84 -3.12
CA ALA A 64 -5.65 2.59 -2.44
C ALA A 64 -4.25 2.62 -1.79
N ILE A 65 -3.24 3.11 -2.50
CA ILE A 65 -1.86 3.27 -2.01
C ILE A 65 -1.81 4.25 -0.83
N GLN A 66 -2.52 5.37 -0.89
CA GLN A 66 -2.61 6.33 0.21
C GLN A 66 -3.23 5.73 1.47
N ARG A 67 -4.32 4.97 1.32
CA ARG A 67 -4.93 4.25 2.44
C ARG A 67 -3.98 3.18 2.99
N LEU A 68 -3.24 2.49 2.13
CA LEU A 68 -2.23 1.52 2.53
C LEU A 68 -1.09 2.17 3.32
N LYS A 69 -0.57 3.34 2.89
CA LYS A 69 0.40 4.15 3.65
C LYS A 69 -0.11 4.45 5.06
N ARG A 70 -1.35 4.94 5.18
CA ARG A 70 -1.97 5.23 6.48
C ARG A 70 -2.08 3.98 7.37
N ARG A 71 -2.48 2.84 6.80
CA ARG A 71 -2.59 1.57 7.54
C ARG A 71 -1.23 1.11 8.05
N VAL A 72 -0.19 1.13 7.21
CA VAL A 72 1.18 0.79 7.63
C VAL A 72 1.65 1.71 8.75
N THR A 73 1.48 3.03 8.62
CA THR A 73 1.87 3.99 9.66
C THR A 73 1.13 3.73 10.97
N THR A 74 -0.19 3.53 10.91
CA THR A 74 -1.01 3.26 12.09
C THR A 74 -0.62 1.93 12.75
N HIS A 75 -0.40 0.88 11.95
CA HIS A 75 0.04 -0.43 12.44
C HIS A 75 1.41 -0.35 13.13
N LYS A 76 2.39 0.33 12.52
CA LYS A 76 3.70 0.58 13.13
C LYS A 76 3.58 1.40 14.42
N LEU A 77 2.74 2.43 14.43
CA LEU A 77 2.52 3.29 15.60
C LEU A 77 1.89 2.52 16.77
N LYS A 78 0.83 1.74 16.51
CA LYS A 78 0.18 0.90 17.52
C LYS A 78 1.15 -0.11 18.12
N ARG A 79 2.01 -0.73 17.31
CA ARG A 79 3.05 -1.66 17.79
C ARG A 79 4.12 -0.96 18.61
N ALA A 80 4.58 0.21 18.17
CA ALA A 80 5.62 0.98 18.85
C ALA A 80 5.16 1.50 20.22
N PHE A 81 3.93 1.98 20.31
CA PHE A 81 3.39 2.58 21.55
C PHE A 81 2.49 1.63 22.36
N ARG A 82 2.38 0.36 21.96
CA ARG A 82 1.51 -0.66 22.59
C ARG A 82 0.08 -0.17 22.86
N ILE A 83 -0.43 0.69 21.98
CA ILE A 83 -1.75 1.33 22.10
C ILE A 83 -2.81 0.31 21.68
N GLY A 84 -3.66 -0.10 22.62
CA GLY A 84 -4.80 -0.99 22.36
C GLY A 84 -4.45 -2.48 22.24
N ARG A 85 -3.51 -2.98 23.05
CA ARG A 85 -3.45 -4.39 23.43
C ARG A 85 -4.25 -4.59 24.72
#